data_AF-A0A378MX89-F1
#
_entry.id   AF-A0A378MX89-F1
#
_cell.length_a   1.000
_cell.length_b   1.000
_cell.length_c   1.000
_cell.angle_alpha   90.00
_cell.angle_beta   90.00
_cell.angle_gamma   90.00
#
_symmetry.space_group_name_H-M   'P 1'
#
loop_
_entity.id
_entity.type
_entity.pdbx_description
1 polymer ?
#
loop_
_entity_poly.entity_id
_entity_poly.type
_entity_poly.pdbx_seq_one_letter_code
_entity_poly.pdbx_strand_id
1 'polypeptide(L)'
;MLSYRHSFHAGNHADVLKHIVQLLILRALKEKEKGFLYLDTHSGVGRYSLLSFESEKTGEYLEGVARLWERDDLPEEVAFYIDELKKLNRGGKLKYYAGSPLLAVQQLREQDRAILTELHPMIFRCYDKNLPKRKMCKPSEKMAFNN
;
A
#
# COMPACT_ATOMS: atom_id res chain seq x y z
N MET A 1 -13.46 -15.41 12.78
CA MET A 1 -14.04 -15.12 11.45
C MET A 1 -13.22 -14.05 10.71
N LEU A 2 -11.89 -14.24 10.59
CA LEU A 2 -10.95 -13.33 9.90
C LEU A 2 -9.84 -14.15 9.23
N SER A 3 -10.20 -15.12 8.38
CA SER A 3 -9.25 -16.05 7.75
C SER A 3 -8.52 -15.46 6.54
N TYR A 4 -9.03 -14.36 5.96
CA TYR A 4 -8.39 -13.71 4.82
C TYR A 4 -7.09 -13.01 5.25
N ARG A 5 -5.99 -13.33 4.57
CA ARG A 5 -4.71 -12.66 4.75
C ARG A 5 -4.23 -12.14 3.40
N HIS A 6 -4.13 -10.81 3.28
CA HIS A 6 -3.73 -10.18 2.03
C HIS A 6 -2.31 -10.54 1.58
N SER A 7 -1.47 -11.10 2.46
CA SER A 7 -0.14 -11.62 2.11
C SER A 7 -0.13 -12.71 1.05
N PHE A 8 -1.23 -13.47 0.88
CA PHE A 8 -1.37 -14.44 -0.20
C PHE A 8 -1.63 -13.80 -1.57
N HIS A 9 -2.02 -12.52 -1.61
CA HIS A 9 -2.50 -11.85 -2.82
C HIS A 9 -1.73 -10.57 -3.16
N ALA A 10 -0.82 -10.17 -2.27
CA ALA A 10 -0.11 -8.91 -2.36
C ALA A 10 0.64 -8.79 -3.69
N GLY A 11 0.36 -7.73 -4.45
CA GLY A 11 1.01 -7.45 -5.72
C GLY A 11 0.42 -8.16 -6.94
N ASN A 12 -0.73 -8.83 -6.79
CA ASN A 12 -1.48 -9.36 -7.93
C ASN A 12 -2.04 -8.26 -8.84
N HIS A 13 -2.70 -8.65 -9.94
CA HIS A 13 -3.24 -7.69 -10.92
C HIS A 13 -4.31 -6.73 -10.32
N ALA A 14 -5.08 -7.18 -9.32
CA ALA A 14 -6.09 -6.35 -8.68
C ALA A 14 -5.45 -5.25 -7.84
N ASP A 15 -4.38 -5.60 -7.12
CA ASP A 15 -3.55 -4.68 -6.38
C ASP A 15 -2.85 -3.66 -7.27
N VAL A 16 -2.37 -4.08 -8.45
CA VAL A 16 -1.78 -3.17 -9.45
C VAL A 16 -2.79 -2.11 -9.87
N LEU A 17 -3.99 -2.51 -10.32
CA LEU A 17 -5.04 -1.57 -10.72
C LEU A 17 -5.42 -0.62 -9.57
N LYS A 18 -5.68 -1.20 -8.39
CA LYS A 18 -6.11 -0.45 -7.20
C LYS A 18 -5.10 0.62 -6.80
N HIS A 19 -3.81 0.27 -6.76
CA HIS A 19 -2.77 1.18 -6.28
C HIS A 19 -2.35 2.23 -7.30
N ILE A 20 -2.41 1.93 -8.61
CA ILE A 20 -2.25 2.97 -9.64
C ILE A 20 -3.34 4.02 -9.48
N VAL A 21 -4.61 3.62 -9.42
CA VAL A 21 -5.75 4.53 -9.26
C VAL A 21 -5.62 5.35 -7.97
N GLN A 22 -5.28 4.71 -6.86
CA GLN A 22 -5.05 5.39 -5.59
C GLN A 22 -3.97 6.48 -5.70
N LEU A 23 -2.81 6.16 -6.28
CA LEU A 23 -1.69 7.10 -6.42
C LEU A 23 -2.05 8.28 -7.31
N LEU A 24 -2.79 8.06 -8.40
CA LEU A 24 -3.25 9.13 -9.28
C LEU A 24 -4.27 10.04 -8.59
N ILE A 25 -5.20 9.49 -7.81
CA ILE A 25 -6.13 10.28 -6.99
C ILE A 25 -5.36 11.13 -5.99
N LEU A 26 -4.36 10.57 -5.31
CA LEU A 26 -3.51 11.31 -4.37
C LEU A 26 -2.69 12.40 -5.07
N ARG A 27 -2.20 12.17 -6.29
CA ARG A 27 -1.50 13.18 -7.10
C ARG A 27 -2.44 14.33 -7.45
N ALA A 28 -3.65 14.04 -7.92
CA ALA A 28 -4.65 15.04 -8.26
C ALA A 28 -5.11 15.86 -7.04
N LEU A 29 -5.34 15.23 -5.89
CA LEU A 29 -5.72 15.94 -4.66
C LEU A 29 -4.65 16.92 -4.17
N LYS A 30 -3.37 16.63 -4.46
CA LYS A 30 -2.23 17.51 -4.10
C LYS A 30 -2.10 18.75 -4.97
N GLU A 31 -2.82 18.85 -6.09
CA GLU A 31 -2.84 20.07 -6.91
C GLU A 31 -3.44 21.27 -6.17
N LYS A 32 -4.23 21.01 -5.11
CA LYS A 32 -4.73 22.05 -4.20
C LYS A 32 -3.88 22.08 -2.93
N GLU A 33 -3.55 23.29 -2.48
CA GLU A 33 -2.79 23.50 -1.24
C GLU A 33 -3.56 23.07 0.02
N LYS A 34 -4.90 23.09 -0.03
CA LYS A 34 -5.75 22.67 1.09
C LYS A 34 -5.51 21.19 1.40
N GLY A 35 -5.22 20.90 2.67
CA GLY A 35 -5.00 19.53 3.12
C GLY A 35 -6.25 18.65 2.99
N PHE A 36 -6.04 17.36 2.77
CA PHE A 36 -7.11 16.35 2.69
C PHE A 36 -6.94 15.23 3.74
N LEU A 37 -7.99 14.43 3.88
CA LEU A 37 -7.99 13.22 4.71
C LEU A 37 -7.94 11.99 3.81
N TYR A 38 -6.93 11.15 3.99
CA TYR A 38 -6.89 9.78 3.48
C TYR A 38 -7.50 8.84 4.53
N LEU A 39 -8.61 8.19 4.19
CA LEU A 39 -9.27 7.19 5.03
C LEU A 39 -9.13 5.83 4.36
N ASP A 40 -8.43 4.91 5.03
CA ASP A 40 -8.27 3.54 4.57
C ASP A 40 -8.97 2.59 5.53
N THR A 41 -10.12 2.07 5.09
CA THR A 41 -11.03 1.30 5.93
C THR A 41 -10.53 -0.10 6.26
N HIS A 42 -9.66 -0.65 5.39
CA HIS A 42 -9.12 -2.01 5.49
C HIS A 42 -7.65 -1.98 5.08
N SER A 43 -6.85 -1.31 5.89
CA SER A 43 -5.50 -0.91 5.48
C SER A 43 -4.46 -2.04 5.53
N GLY A 44 -4.77 -3.19 6.14
CA GLY A 44 -3.85 -4.32 6.18
C GLY A 44 -2.54 -4.01 6.91
N VAL A 45 -1.49 -4.80 6.64
CA VAL A 45 -0.18 -4.65 7.33
C VAL A 45 0.69 -3.54 6.73
N GLY A 46 0.23 -2.89 5.65
CA GLY A 46 0.92 -1.85 4.89
C GLY A 46 2.13 -2.28 4.07
N ARG A 47 2.88 -3.32 4.46
CA ARG A 47 3.96 -3.89 3.66
C ARG A 47 3.94 -5.41 3.73
N TYR A 48 4.16 -6.05 2.58
CA TYR A 48 4.16 -7.49 2.41
C TYR A 48 5.53 -7.96 1.90
N SER A 49 6.04 -9.06 2.46
CA SER A 49 7.24 -9.73 1.94
C SER A 49 6.81 -10.68 0.83
N LEU A 50 7.36 -10.51 -0.37
CA LEU A 50 7.13 -11.40 -1.51
C LEU A 50 7.99 -12.67 -1.47
N LEU A 51 8.84 -12.77 -0.45
CA LEU A 51 9.64 -13.95 -0.08
C LEU A 51 9.02 -14.72 1.09
N SER A 52 7.77 -14.41 1.48
CA SER A 52 7.10 -15.14 2.56
C SER A 52 6.45 -16.41 2.02
N PHE A 53 6.26 -17.40 2.90
CA PHE A 53 5.55 -18.64 2.55
C PHE A 53 4.18 -18.35 1.93
N GLU A 54 3.43 -17.38 2.44
CA GLU A 54 2.12 -17.03 1.90
C GLU A 54 2.20 -16.55 0.45
N SER A 55 3.17 -15.69 0.15
CA SER A 55 3.35 -15.14 -1.19
C SER A 55 3.90 -16.18 -2.17
N GLU A 56 4.84 -17.03 -1.73
CA GLU A 56 5.39 -18.13 -2.54
C GLU A 56 4.35 -19.22 -2.81
N LYS A 57 3.43 -19.46 -1.88
CA LYS A 57 2.39 -20.49 -2.03
C LYS A 57 1.45 -20.22 -3.21
N THR A 58 1.11 -18.96 -3.47
CA THR A 58 0.19 -18.58 -4.54
C THR A 58 0.90 -17.99 -5.75
N GLY A 59 2.00 -17.26 -5.53
CA GLY A 59 2.79 -16.64 -6.58
C GLY A 59 2.07 -15.53 -7.36
N GLU A 60 0.93 -15.02 -6.89
CA GLU A 60 0.08 -14.11 -7.70
C GLU A 60 0.79 -12.82 -8.14
N TYR A 61 1.78 -12.35 -7.37
CA TYR A 61 2.57 -11.17 -7.72
C TYR A 61 3.37 -11.34 -9.01
N LEU A 62 3.71 -12.58 -9.38
CA LEU A 62 4.43 -12.91 -10.62
C LEU A 62 3.59 -12.56 -11.86
N GLU A 63 2.27 -12.64 -11.74
CA GLU A 63 1.33 -12.28 -12.81
C GLU A 63 0.80 -10.84 -12.70
N GLY A 64 1.08 -10.18 -11.58
CA GLY A 64 0.78 -8.76 -11.36
C GLY A 64 2.02 -7.89 -11.50
N VAL A 65 2.45 -7.31 -10.38
CA VAL A 65 3.49 -6.28 -10.33
C VAL A 65 4.84 -6.72 -10.91
N ALA A 66 5.20 -8.01 -10.82
CA ALA A 66 6.48 -8.49 -11.36
C ALA A 66 6.57 -8.30 -12.89
N ARG A 67 5.46 -8.37 -13.62
CA ARG A 67 5.42 -8.14 -15.08
C ARG A 67 5.75 -6.70 -15.48
N LEU A 68 5.67 -5.77 -14.54
CA LEU A 68 5.94 -4.35 -14.75
C LEU A 68 7.31 -3.93 -14.23
N TRP A 69 7.94 -4.73 -13.36
CA TRP A 69 9.05 -4.30 -12.50
C TRP A 69 10.30 -3.82 -13.25
N GLU A 70 10.69 -4.58 -14.29
CA GLU A 70 11.90 -4.34 -15.10
C GLU A 70 11.60 -3.63 -16.43
N ARG A 71 10.35 -3.21 -16.66
CA ARG A 71 9.97 -2.51 -17.90
C ARG A 71 10.44 -1.07 -17.87
N ASP A 72 10.95 -0.60 -19.02
CA ASP A 72 11.39 0.77 -19.27
C ASP A 72 10.45 1.54 -20.22
N ASP A 73 9.44 0.87 -20.76
CA ASP A 73 8.47 1.37 -21.74
C ASP A 73 7.07 1.61 -21.14
N LEU A 74 6.99 1.84 -19.83
CA LEU A 74 5.73 2.04 -19.12
C LEU A 74 5.15 3.44 -19.38
N PRO A 75 3.82 3.58 -19.52
CA PRO A 75 3.16 4.89 -19.47
C PRO A 75 3.51 5.64 -18.16
N GLU A 76 3.53 6.98 -18.19
CA GLU A 76 3.98 7.82 -17.06
C GLU A 76 3.27 7.45 -15.75
N GLU A 77 1.95 7.24 -15.79
CA GLU A 77 1.14 6.92 -14.63
C GLU A 77 1.51 5.57 -14.00
N VAL A 78 1.85 4.60 -14.84
CA VAL A 78 2.27 3.26 -14.41
C VAL A 78 3.72 3.28 -13.93
N ALA A 79 4.59 4.03 -14.60
CA ALA A 79 5.96 4.24 -14.18
C ALA A 79 6.02 4.89 -12.78
N PHE A 80 5.19 5.92 -12.54
CA PHE A 80 5.06 6.55 -11.22
C PHE A 80 4.72 5.54 -10.12
N TYR A 81 3.78 4.63 -10.37
CA TYR A 81 3.44 3.55 -9.43
C TYR A 81 4.64 2.62 -9.16
N ILE A 82 5.37 2.21 -10.20
CA ILE A 82 6.56 1.36 -10.03
C ILE A 82 7.68 2.09 -9.28
N ASP A 83 7.86 3.39 -9.51
CA ASP A 83 8.85 4.20 -8.81
C ASP A 83 8.55 4.30 -7.30
N GLU A 84 7.28 4.45 -6.92
CA GLU A 84 6.88 4.40 -5.51
C GLU A 84 7.22 3.05 -4.86
N LEU A 85 7.03 1.93 -5.58
CA LEU A 85 7.42 0.61 -5.10
C LEU A 85 8.93 0.40 -5.04
N LYS A 86 9.70 1.01 -5.97
CA LYS A 86 11.18 0.97 -5.98
C LYS A 86 11.78 1.66 -4.77
N LYS A 87 11.14 2.70 -4.21
CA LYS A 87 11.59 3.35 -2.95
C LYS A 87 11.68 2.36 -1.79
N LEU A 88 10.84 1.32 -1.78
CA LEU A 88 10.85 0.26 -0.78
C LEU A 88 11.88 -0.85 -1.08
N ASN A 89 12.26 -1.02 -2.34
CA ASN A 89 13.12 -2.09 -2.84
C ASN A 89 14.46 -1.54 -3.38
N ARG A 90 15.18 -0.78 -2.56
CA ARG A 90 16.44 -0.08 -2.95
C ARG A 90 17.54 -0.99 -3.50
N GLY A 91 17.45 -2.31 -3.30
CA GLY A 91 18.37 -3.30 -3.87
C GLY A 91 18.04 -3.73 -5.30
N GLY A 92 17.12 -3.04 -6.00
CA GLY A 92 16.71 -3.31 -7.38
C GLY A 92 15.79 -4.52 -7.55
N LYS A 93 15.92 -5.54 -6.69
CA LYS A 93 15.06 -6.73 -6.70
C LYS A 93 13.73 -6.49 -5.99
N LEU A 94 12.65 -6.92 -6.62
CA LEU A 94 11.31 -6.93 -6.03
C LEU A 94 11.23 -7.96 -4.88
N LYS A 95 11.36 -7.49 -3.64
CA LYS A 95 11.30 -8.32 -2.42
C LYS A 95 10.11 -7.99 -1.53
N TYR A 96 9.66 -6.74 -1.58
CA TYR A 96 8.56 -6.24 -0.78
C TYR A 96 7.54 -5.56 -1.66
N TYR A 97 6.27 -5.76 -1.34
CA TYR A 97 5.16 -5.03 -1.92
C TYR A 97 4.60 -4.02 -0.91
N ALA A 98 4.41 -2.77 -1.35
CA ALA A 98 3.77 -1.74 -0.54
C ALA A 98 2.25 -1.82 -0.73
N GLY A 99 1.51 -1.97 0.36
CA GLY A 99 0.06 -1.85 0.38
C GLY A 99 -0.41 -0.39 0.38
N SER A 100 -1.73 -0.22 0.27
CA SER A 100 -2.39 1.09 0.23
C SER A 100 -1.96 2.07 1.32
N PRO A 101 -1.83 1.72 2.63
CA PRO A 101 -1.46 2.73 3.63
C PRO A 101 0.00 3.18 3.50
N LEU A 102 0.92 2.31 3.08
CA LEU A 102 2.32 2.71 2.94
C LEU A 102 2.48 3.65 1.74
N LEU A 103 1.86 3.29 0.60
CA LEU A 103 1.81 4.15 -0.59
C LEU A 103 1.18 5.50 -0.27
N ALA A 104 0.06 5.52 0.44
CA ALA A 104 -0.59 6.78 0.83
C ALA A 104 0.30 7.64 1.73
N VAL A 105 0.80 7.08 2.84
CA VAL A 105 1.58 7.84 3.84
C VAL A 105 2.88 8.40 3.25
N GLN A 106 3.48 7.73 2.27
CA GLN A 106 4.63 8.25 1.54
C GLN A 106 4.28 9.47 0.67
N GLN A 107 3.04 9.57 0.20
CA GLN A 107 2.57 10.65 -0.67
C GLN A 107 2.00 11.86 0.07
N LEU A 108 1.60 11.70 1.33
CA LEU A 108 0.99 12.78 2.13
C LEU A 108 1.97 13.92 2.42
N ARG A 109 1.47 15.16 2.41
CA ARG A 109 2.19 16.37 2.85
C ARG A 109 2.01 16.56 4.36
N GLU A 110 2.58 17.63 4.91
CA GLU A 110 2.50 17.92 6.34
C GLU A 110 1.10 18.28 6.82
N GLN A 111 0.29 18.94 5.98
CA GLN A 111 -1.09 19.33 6.30
C GLN A 111 -2.11 18.20 6.08
N ASP A 112 -1.74 17.14 5.37
CA ASP A 112 -2.62 16.02 5.05
C ASP A 112 -2.70 15.04 6.23
N ARG A 113 -3.84 14.35 6.36
CA ARG A 113 -4.11 13.41 7.46
C ARG A 113 -4.38 12.00 6.94
N ALA A 114 -4.03 10.99 7.73
CA ALA A 114 -4.39 9.61 7.48
C ALA A 114 -5.11 8.98 8.68
N ILE A 115 -6.22 8.30 8.40
CA ILE A 115 -6.87 7.36 9.33
C ILE A 115 -6.81 5.98 8.68
N LEU A 116 -6.17 5.05 9.37
CA LEU A 116 -5.93 3.70 8.88
C LEU A 116 -6.60 2.72 9.83
N THR A 117 -7.62 2.03 9.38
CA THR A 117 -8.33 1.04 10.20
C THR A 117 -8.00 -0.37 9.75
N GLU A 118 -7.90 -1.27 10.72
CA GLU A 118 -7.77 -2.70 10.49
C GLU A 118 -8.24 -3.48 11.70
N LEU A 119 -9.08 -4.48 11.45
CA LEU A 119 -9.76 -5.25 12.48
C LEU A 119 -8.93 -6.46 12.95
N HIS A 120 -8.02 -6.96 12.12
CA HIS A 120 -7.23 -8.14 12.45
C HIS A 120 -6.13 -7.81 13.50
N PRO A 121 -6.20 -8.34 14.73
CA PRO A 121 -5.36 -7.89 15.87
C PRO A 121 -3.87 -8.24 15.72
N MET A 122 -3.52 -9.23 14.89
CA MET A 122 -2.12 -9.50 14.54
C MET A 122 -1.57 -8.50 13.51
N ILE A 123 -2.43 -7.96 12.65
CA ILE A 123 -2.03 -7.00 11.62
C ILE A 123 -1.80 -5.62 12.25
N PHE A 124 -2.65 -5.23 13.19
CA PHE A 124 -2.51 -3.94 13.89
C PHE A 124 -1.13 -3.77 14.54
N ARG A 125 -0.59 -4.83 15.15
CA ARG A 125 0.74 -4.83 15.76
C ARG A 125 1.90 -4.60 14.78
N CYS A 126 1.66 -4.73 13.47
CA CYS A 126 2.67 -4.51 12.45
C CYS A 126 2.76 -3.05 11.97
N TYR A 127 1.77 -2.18 12.27
CA TYR A 127 1.78 -0.79 11.81
C TYR A 127 3.02 -0.02 12.23
N ASP A 128 3.41 -0.12 13.50
CA ASP A 128 4.58 0.58 14.04
C ASP A 128 5.89 0.19 13.35
N LYS A 129 5.96 -1.01 12.77
CA LYS A 129 7.13 -1.52 12.05
C LYS A 129 7.11 -1.20 10.56
N ASN A 130 5.93 -1.11 9.96
CA ASN A 130 5.78 -1.04 8.51
C ASN A 130 5.43 0.34 7.98
N LEU A 131 4.92 1.24 8.81
CA LEU A 131 4.56 2.60 8.42
C LEU A 131 5.51 3.64 9.01
N PRO A 132 5.79 4.74 8.28
CA PRO A 132 6.51 5.87 8.83
C PRO A 132 5.74 6.48 10.00
N LYS A 133 6.43 6.83 11.08
CA LYS A 133 5.82 7.54 12.21
C LYS A 133 5.50 8.97 11.81
N ARG A 134 4.22 9.26 11.53
CA ARG A 134 3.71 10.62 11.31
C ARG A 134 2.67 10.96 12.37
N LYS A 135 2.77 12.15 12.99
CA LYS A 135 1.82 12.62 14.01
C LYS A 135 0.36 12.61 13.54
N MET A 136 0.15 12.75 12.24
CA MET A 136 -1.18 12.84 11.61
C MET A 136 -1.68 11.52 11.01
N CYS A 137 -0.98 10.41 11.25
CA CYS A 137 -1.40 9.07 10.88
C CYS A 137 -1.90 8.33 12.13
N LYS A 138 -3.19 8.00 12.18
CA LYS A 138 -3.80 7.30 13.33
C LYS A 138 -4.26 5.90 12.91
N PRO A 139 -3.60 4.83 13.40
CA PRO A 139 -4.11 3.48 13.25
C PRO A 139 -5.29 3.26 14.22
N SER A 140 -6.28 2.45 13.82
CA SER A 140 -7.45 2.13 14.65
C SER A 140 -7.87 0.66 14.49
N GLU A 141 -8.12 -0.03 15.60
CA GLU A 141 -8.67 -1.39 15.64
C GLU A 141 -10.20 -1.45 15.56
N LYS A 142 -10.86 -0.28 15.51
CA LYS A 142 -12.33 -0.22 15.40
C LYS A 142 -12.79 -0.54 13.98
N MET A 143 -13.95 -1.17 13.87
CA MET A 143 -14.65 -1.35 12.61
C MET A 143 -14.80 0.00 11.89
N ALA A 144 -14.43 0.03 10.60
CA ALA A 144 -14.50 1.24 9.80
C ALA A 144 -15.94 1.67 9.48
N PHE A 145 -16.86 0.71 9.49
CA PHE A 145 -18.28 0.90 9.19
C PHE A 145 -19.10 0.63 10.45
N ASN A 146 -19.02 1.55 11.41
CA ASN A 146 -19.99 1.57 12.51
C ASN A 146 -21.16 2.44 12.05
N ASN A 147 -22.35 1.84 11.97
CA ASN A 147 -23.62 2.58 11.89
C ASN A 147 -23.87 3.38 13.17
#